data_AF-A0A7C6KJY3-F1
#
_entry.id   AF-A0A7C6KJY3-F1
#
_cell.length_a   1.000
_cell.length_b   1.000
_cell.length_c   1.000
_cell.angle_alpha   90.00
_cell.angle_beta   90.00
_cell.angle_gamma   90.00
#
_symmetry.space_group_name_H-M   'P 1'
#
loop_
_entity.id
_entity.type
_entity.pdbx_description
1 polymer ?
#
loop_
_entity_poly.entity_id
_entity_poly.type
_entity_poly.pdbx_seq_one_letter_code
_entity_poly.pdbx_strand_id
1 'polypeptide(L)'
;MLCEECHERPATVHVVTQINGHKSEKWICEECARSHQELQTFGFNPQSAVFAFQNLLSSLFDAERSGLGNAAASQPRSRAARSDRCEVCGTTLADFRRTGLLGCAHCYRQFSGPLESVIRRVQGGNTHRGRRPQGAVTPAPAGKAGAGATPAMAATATPEATDRAAQIARLREEMRQAVAEERYEEAARLRDEIRRLEQEEHAKQEPSAGRGPQRTV
;
A
#
# COMPACT_ATOMS: atom_id res chain seq x y z
N MET A 1 17.53 -32.02 -21.58
CA MET A 1 16.79 -32.12 -22.85
C MET A 1 17.18 -30.93 -23.72
N LEU A 2 17.31 -31.09 -25.03
CA LEU A 2 17.64 -29.98 -25.93
C LEU A 2 16.40 -29.13 -26.19
N CYS A 3 16.61 -27.87 -26.53
CA CYS A 3 15.59 -26.93 -26.94
C CYS A 3 14.82 -27.48 -28.13
N GLU A 4 13.49 -27.53 -28.04
CA GLU A 4 12.60 -28.04 -29.10
C GLU A 4 12.57 -27.15 -30.35
N GLU A 5 13.21 -25.99 -30.31
CA GLU A 5 13.17 -25.00 -31.38
C GLU A 5 14.50 -24.91 -32.14
N CYS A 6 15.60 -24.64 -31.44
CA CYS A 6 16.92 -24.60 -32.07
C CYS A 6 17.67 -25.93 -32.03
N HIS A 7 17.29 -26.88 -31.17
CA HIS A 7 17.97 -28.18 -31.00
C HIS A 7 19.48 -28.13 -30.67
N GLU A 8 20.05 -26.96 -30.44
CA GLU A 8 21.48 -26.76 -30.18
C GLU A 8 21.79 -26.57 -28.68
N ARG A 9 20.87 -25.96 -27.94
CA ARG A 9 21.05 -25.55 -26.54
C ARG A 9 20.16 -26.36 -25.60
N PRO A 10 20.54 -26.53 -24.31
CA PRO A 10 19.66 -27.15 -23.34
C PRO A 10 18.38 -26.33 -23.15
N ALA A 11 17.24 -27.01 -23.06
CA ALA A 11 15.97 -26.38 -22.72
C ALA A 11 15.99 -25.96 -21.23
N THR A 12 15.76 -24.68 -20.97
CA THR A 12 15.77 -24.08 -19.63
C THR A 12 14.48 -23.36 -19.28
N VAL A 13 13.59 -23.16 -20.26
CA VAL A 13 12.34 -22.43 -20.13
C VAL A 13 11.18 -23.35 -20.53
N HIS A 14 10.19 -23.47 -19.65
CA HIS A 14 8.94 -24.18 -19.92
C HIS A 14 7.84 -23.17 -20.28
N VAL A 15 7.28 -23.30 -21.48
CA VAL A 15 6.24 -22.41 -21.99
C VAL A 15 4.94 -23.18 -22.13
N VAL A 16 3.89 -22.68 -21.47
CA VAL A 16 2.53 -23.21 -21.57
C VAL A 16 1.65 -22.16 -22.22
N THR A 17 1.09 -22.45 -23.38
CA THR A 17 0.13 -21.57 -24.07
C THR A 17 -1.27 -22.14 -23.96
N GLN A 18 -2.25 -21.26 -23.71
CA GLN A 18 -3.66 -21.62 -23.67
C GLN A 18 -4.43 -20.71 -24.62
N ILE A 19 -4.76 -21.21 -25.81
CA ILE A 19 -5.48 -20.46 -26.85
C ILE A 19 -6.78 -21.22 -27.17
N ASN A 20 -7.93 -20.54 -27.05
CA ASN A 20 -9.25 -21.11 -27.33
C ASN A 20 -9.54 -22.44 -26.59
N GLY A 21 -9.02 -22.58 -25.36
CA GLY A 21 -9.21 -23.79 -24.55
C GLY A 21 -8.23 -24.93 -24.84
N HIS A 22 -7.38 -24.81 -25.87
CA HIS A 22 -6.32 -25.76 -26.15
C HIS A 22 -5.05 -25.38 -25.43
N LYS A 23 -4.51 -26.32 -24.65
CA LYS A 23 -3.23 -26.18 -23.96
C LYS A 23 -2.12 -26.78 -24.83
N SER A 24 -1.04 -26.04 -25.01
CA SER A 24 0.19 -26.48 -25.66
C SER A 24 1.37 -26.20 -24.73
N GLU A 25 2.30 -27.15 -24.65
CA GLU A 25 3.46 -27.11 -23.75
C GLU A 25 4.72 -27.30 -24.60
N LYS A 26 5.74 -26.46 -24.38
CA LYS A 26 7.04 -26.57 -25.06
C LYS A 26 8.21 -26.26 -24.12
N TRP A 27 9.34 -26.91 -24.35
CA TRP A 27 10.60 -26.70 -23.61
C TRP A 27 11.66 -26.08 -24.52
N ILE A 28 12.00 -24.82 -24.27
CA ILE A 28 12.93 -24.04 -25.11
C ILE A 28 14.08 -23.44 -24.29
N CYS A 29 15.14 -23.04 -24.97
CA CYS A 29 16.26 -22.32 -24.35
C CYS A 29 15.92 -20.83 -24.13
N GLU A 30 16.69 -20.16 -23.26
CA GLU A 30 16.50 -18.73 -22.93
C GLU A 30 16.51 -17.80 -24.16
N GLU A 31 17.39 -18.05 -25.13
CA GLU A 31 17.50 -17.20 -26.32
C GLU A 31 16.27 -17.33 -27.24
N CYS A 32 15.78 -18.56 -27.45
CA CYS A 32 14.54 -18.81 -28.19
C CYS A 32 13.33 -18.21 -27.47
N ALA A 33 13.28 -18.27 -26.14
CA ALA A 33 12.22 -17.64 -25.36
C ALA A 33 12.17 -16.11 -25.54
N ARG A 34 13.34 -15.47 -25.74
CA ARG A 34 13.45 -14.02 -25.95
C ARG A 34 12.94 -13.57 -27.33
N SER A 35 13.14 -14.41 -28.36
CA SER A 35 12.70 -14.14 -29.73
C SER A 35 11.22 -14.43 -30.01
N HIS A 36 10.53 -15.16 -29.13
CA HIS A 36 9.10 -15.44 -29.26
C HIS A 36 8.26 -14.18 -28.98
N GLN A 37 7.83 -13.52 -30.06
CA GLN A 37 7.05 -12.28 -30.02
C GLN A 37 5.71 -12.43 -29.27
N GLU A 38 5.09 -13.62 -29.29
CA GLU A 38 3.87 -13.91 -28.52
C GLU A 38 4.11 -13.94 -27.00
N LEU A 39 5.32 -14.32 -26.55
CA LEU A 39 5.72 -14.25 -25.13
C LEU A 39 6.09 -12.83 -24.69
N GLN A 40 6.40 -11.93 -25.64
CA GLN A 40 6.61 -10.51 -25.35
C GLN A 40 5.31 -9.81 -24.97
N THR A 41 4.16 -10.23 -25.53
CA THR A 41 2.82 -9.71 -25.20
C THR A 41 2.33 -10.17 -23.83
N PHE A 42 2.72 -11.37 -23.38
CA PHE A 42 2.27 -11.96 -22.11
C PHE A 42 3.31 -11.95 -20.98
N GLY A 43 4.27 -11.03 -21.02
CA GLY A 43 5.01 -10.62 -19.82
C GLY A 43 6.19 -11.50 -19.41
N PHE A 44 6.80 -12.25 -20.33
CA PHE A 44 8.07 -12.96 -20.05
C PHE A 44 9.32 -12.11 -20.28
N ASN A 45 9.18 -10.88 -20.78
CA ASN A 45 10.26 -9.90 -20.73
C ASN A 45 9.96 -8.87 -19.63
N PRO A 46 10.81 -8.71 -18.60
CA PRO A 46 10.63 -7.66 -17.59
C PRO A 46 10.59 -6.26 -18.21
N GLN A 47 11.08 -6.07 -19.44
CA GLN A 47 10.88 -4.83 -20.18
C GLN A 47 9.46 -4.70 -20.75
N SER A 48 8.80 -5.74 -21.27
CA SER A 48 7.50 -5.61 -21.96
C SER A 48 6.31 -5.44 -21.02
N ALA A 49 6.31 -6.12 -19.87
CA ALA A 49 5.30 -5.89 -18.81
C ALA A 49 5.43 -4.48 -18.21
N VAL A 50 6.67 -4.00 -18.10
CA VAL A 50 6.96 -2.61 -17.75
C VAL A 50 6.43 -1.68 -18.85
N PHE A 51 6.73 -1.90 -20.14
CA PHE A 51 6.26 -1.03 -21.24
C PHE A 51 4.72 -0.95 -21.37
N ALA A 52 3.99 -2.07 -21.21
CA ALA A 52 2.53 -2.05 -21.27
C ALA A 52 1.90 -1.25 -20.10
N PHE A 53 2.45 -1.40 -18.90
CA PHE A 53 2.02 -0.64 -17.72
C PHE A 53 2.39 0.83 -17.82
N GLN A 54 3.58 1.15 -18.34
CA GLN A 54 4.02 2.53 -18.54
C GLN A 54 3.09 3.32 -19.45
N ASN A 55 2.70 2.74 -20.59
CA ASN A 55 1.76 3.38 -21.52
C ASN A 55 0.39 3.62 -20.89
N LEU A 56 -0.10 2.66 -20.09
CA LEU A 56 -1.34 2.80 -19.33
C LEU A 56 -1.25 3.96 -18.33
N LEU A 57 -0.14 4.05 -17.57
CA LEU A 57 0.05 5.11 -16.58
C LEU A 57 0.14 6.48 -17.24
N SER A 58 0.89 6.61 -18.34
CA SER A 58 0.98 7.87 -19.08
C SER A 58 -0.39 8.35 -19.58
N SER A 59 -1.20 7.45 -20.15
CA SER A 59 -2.58 7.80 -20.55
C SER A 59 -3.47 8.19 -19.37
N LEU A 60 -3.28 7.58 -18.20
CA LEU A 60 -4.01 7.89 -16.99
C LEU A 60 -3.65 9.27 -16.40
N PHE A 61 -2.39 9.67 -16.54
CA PHE A 61 -1.91 11.01 -16.14
C PHE A 61 -2.45 12.10 -17.07
N ASP A 62 -2.50 11.87 -18.38
CA ASP A 62 -3.07 12.84 -19.32
C ASP A 62 -4.59 13.05 -19.09
N ALA A 63 -5.29 12.03 -18.59
CA ALA A 63 -6.68 12.17 -18.18
C ALA A 63 -6.90 13.16 -17.01
N GLU A 64 -5.90 13.45 -16.16
CA GLU A 64 -5.99 14.56 -15.19
C GLU A 64 -5.95 15.94 -15.86
N ARG A 65 -5.33 16.06 -17.03
CA ARG A 65 -5.15 17.34 -17.72
C ARG A 65 -6.32 17.70 -18.62
N SER A 66 -7.04 16.69 -19.13
CA SER A 66 -8.15 16.86 -20.08
C SER A 66 -9.51 17.18 -19.46
N GLY A 67 -9.60 17.43 -18.15
CA GLY A 67 -10.74 18.18 -17.59
C GLY A 67 -12.12 17.50 -17.67
N LEU A 68 -12.20 16.17 -17.60
CA LEU A 68 -13.47 15.44 -17.46
C LEU A 68 -13.49 14.70 -16.11
N GLY A 69 -13.60 15.46 -15.03
CA GLY A 69 -13.68 14.91 -13.68
C GLY A 69 -13.83 15.99 -12.61
N ASN A 70 -15.09 16.26 -12.24
CA ASN A 70 -15.57 17.10 -11.15
C ASN A 70 -15.20 18.59 -11.19
N ALA A 71 -16.11 19.35 -11.81
CA ALA A 71 -16.45 20.71 -11.41
C ALA A 71 -17.07 20.70 -10.00
N ALA A 72 -16.23 20.76 -8.97
CA ALA A 72 -16.58 21.34 -7.68
C ALA A 72 -15.27 21.66 -6.92
N ALA A 73 -15.16 22.91 -6.48
CA ALA A 73 -14.04 23.52 -5.73
C ALA A 73 -12.84 23.98 -6.58
N SER A 74 -13.07 25.13 -7.22
CA SER A 74 -12.13 26.24 -7.19
C SER A 74 -11.42 26.35 -5.82
N GLN A 75 -10.12 26.03 -5.82
CA GLN A 75 -9.16 26.68 -4.94
C GLN A 75 -7.74 26.44 -5.46
N PRO A 76 -7.02 27.47 -5.93
CA PRO A 76 -5.58 27.40 -6.10
C PRO A 76 -4.97 27.51 -4.70
N ARG A 77 -4.98 26.42 -3.94
CA ARG A 77 -4.18 26.35 -2.72
C ARG A 77 -2.74 26.18 -3.14
N SER A 78 -2.00 27.29 -3.07
CA SER A 78 -0.56 27.39 -2.85
C SER A 78 0.05 26.10 -2.27
N ARG A 79 0.45 25.17 -3.15
CA ARG A 79 1.46 24.18 -2.78
C ARG A 79 2.78 24.84 -3.07
N ALA A 80 3.49 25.19 -2.00
CA ALA A 80 4.90 25.55 -2.02
C ALA A 80 5.61 24.74 -3.13
N ALA A 81 6.33 25.47 -3.99
CA ALA A 81 7.08 24.95 -5.12
C ALA A 81 7.97 23.79 -4.67
N ARG A 82 7.42 22.57 -4.74
CA ARG A 82 8.24 21.37 -4.64
C ARG A 82 8.98 21.29 -5.96
N SER A 83 10.30 21.11 -5.89
CA SER A 83 11.13 21.06 -7.08
C SER A 83 10.64 19.95 -8.01
N ASP A 84 10.42 20.31 -9.28
CA ASP A 84 9.98 19.40 -10.34
C ASP A 84 11.04 18.34 -10.69
N ARG A 85 12.21 18.39 -10.07
CA ARG A 85 13.36 17.50 -10.28
C ARG A 85 13.84 16.90 -8.97
N CYS A 86 14.14 15.60 -8.97
CA CYS A 86 14.66 14.93 -7.79
C CYS A 86 16.04 15.47 -7.42
N GLU A 87 16.23 15.83 -6.15
CA GLU A 87 17.52 16.39 -5.68
C GLU A 87 18.66 15.35 -5.64
N VAL A 88 18.31 14.06 -5.65
CA VAL A 88 19.28 12.96 -5.58
C VAL A 88 19.65 12.42 -6.97
N CYS A 89 18.66 12.13 -7.82
CA CYS A 89 18.90 11.48 -9.12
C CYS A 89 18.53 12.35 -10.33
N GLY A 90 18.03 13.58 -10.12
CA GLY A 90 17.69 14.51 -11.19
C GLY A 90 16.39 14.23 -11.95
N THR A 91 15.78 13.05 -11.79
CA THR A 91 14.52 12.67 -12.48
C THR A 91 13.43 13.70 -12.23
N THR A 92 12.78 14.16 -13.31
CA THR A 92 11.70 15.13 -13.19
C THR A 92 10.33 14.49 -13.04
N LEU A 93 9.35 15.26 -12.54
CA LEU A 93 7.95 14.83 -12.53
C LEU A 93 7.43 14.57 -13.96
N ALA A 94 7.92 15.32 -14.95
CA ALA A 94 7.58 15.11 -16.35
C ALA A 94 8.16 13.78 -16.89
N ASP A 95 9.38 13.42 -16.50
CA ASP A 95 9.98 12.13 -16.86
C ASP A 95 9.18 10.97 -16.27
N PHE A 96 8.76 11.08 -15.01
CA PHE A 96 7.90 10.07 -14.39
C PHE A 96 6.55 9.95 -15.11
N ARG A 97 5.92 11.06 -15.49
CA ARG A 97 4.64 11.02 -16.25
C ARG A 97 4.80 10.36 -17.61
N ARG A 98 5.91 10.62 -18.30
CA ARG A 98 6.21 10.07 -19.63
C ARG A 98 6.60 8.59 -19.59
N THR A 99 7.31 8.18 -18.53
CA THR A 99 7.93 6.85 -18.47
C THR A 99 7.28 5.92 -17.45
N GLY A 100 6.40 6.40 -16.58
CA GLY A 100 5.87 5.65 -15.44
C GLY A 100 6.92 5.21 -14.40
N LEU A 101 8.19 5.62 -14.53
CA LEU A 101 9.30 5.18 -13.70
C LEU A 101 9.87 6.30 -12.83
N LEU A 102 10.19 5.96 -11.58
CA LEU A 102 10.90 6.82 -10.65
C LEU A 102 12.39 6.45 -10.66
N GLY A 103 13.27 7.45 -10.54
CA GLY A 103 14.71 7.23 -10.66
C GLY A 103 15.40 6.66 -9.43
N CYS A 104 14.93 6.98 -8.21
CA CYS A 104 15.48 6.46 -6.96
C CYS A 104 14.46 6.45 -5.82
N ALA A 105 14.84 5.89 -4.66
CA ALA A 105 13.97 5.84 -3.48
C ALA A 105 13.54 7.23 -2.97
N HIS A 106 14.37 8.26 -3.16
CA HIS A 106 14.03 9.63 -2.75
C HIS A 106 12.83 10.20 -3.54
N CYS A 107 12.66 9.78 -4.80
CA CYS A 107 11.57 10.25 -5.66
C CYS A 107 10.18 9.99 -5.06
N TYR A 108 9.99 8.88 -4.33
CA TYR A 108 8.71 8.56 -3.66
C TYR A 108 8.31 9.61 -2.61
N ARG A 109 9.29 10.17 -1.89
CA ARG A 109 9.03 11.20 -0.86
C ARG A 109 8.76 12.55 -1.49
N GLN A 110 9.61 12.93 -2.45
CA GLN A 110 9.55 14.25 -3.06
C GLN A 110 8.29 14.44 -3.91
N PHE A 111 7.97 13.46 -4.75
CA PHE A 111 6.80 13.45 -5.62
C PHE A 111 5.56 12.81 -4.98
N SER A 112 5.54 12.67 -3.65
CA SER A 112 4.45 12.02 -2.90
C SER A 112 3.06 12.57 -3.24
N GLY A 113 2.92 13.89 -3.37
CA GLY A 113 1.63 14.52 -3.72
C GLY A 113 1.06 14.07 -5.06
N PRO A 114 1.79 14.26 -6.19
CA PRO A 114 1.38 13.76 -7.50
C PRO A 114 1.25 12.24 -7.59
N LEU A 115 2.08 11.48 -6.86
CA LEU A 115 2.04 10.02 -6.89
C LEU A 115 0.76 9.48 -6.22
N GLU A 116 0.27 10.17 -5.19
CA GLU A 116 -0.91 9.76 -4.43
C GLU A 116 -2.20 9.77 -5.27
N SER A 117 -2.37 10.71 -6.21
CA SER A 117 -3.56 10.73 -7.10
C SER A 117 -3.57 9.53 -8.05
N VAL A 118 -2.39 9.09 -8.49
CA VAL A 118 -2.23 8.00 -9.45
C VAL A 118 -2.36 6.64 -8.79
N ILE A 119 -1.70 6.46 -7.64
CA ILE A 119 -1.85 5.24 -6.84
C ILE A 119 -3.33 5.00 -6.53
N ARG A 120 -4.05 6.05 -6.08
CA ARG A 120 -5.48 5.95 -5.78
C ARG A 120 -6.31 5.52 -6.99
N ARG A 121 -5.95 5.96 -8.19
CA ARG A 121 -6.71 5.66 -9.42
C ARG A 121 -6.42 4.25 -9.94
N VAL A 122 -5.18 3.79 -9.86
CA VAL A 122 -4.80 2.43 -10.28
C VAL A 122 -5.26 1.37 -9.27
N GLN A 123 -5.15 1.65 -7.96
CA GLN A 123 -5.40 0.67 -6.90
C GLN A 123 -6.71 0.90 -6.14
N GLY A 124 -7.50 1.93 -6.49
CA GLY A 124 -8.75 2.30 -5.82
C GLY A 124 -8.61 3.01 -4.47
N GLY A 125 -7.40 3.04 -3.89
CA GLY A 125 -7.11 3.66 -2.60
C GLY A 125 -5.60 3.71 -2.30
N ASN A 126 -5.18 4.55 -1.36
CA ASN A 126 -3.76 4.62 -0.94
C ASN A 126 -3.42 3.58 0.14
N THR A 127 -4.41 2.77 0.52
CA THR A 127 -4.26 1.67 1.48
C THR A 127 -5.11 0.50 0.98
N HIS A 128 -4.48 -0.65 0.76
CA HIS A 128 -5.19 -1.88 0.46
C HIS A 128 -5.46 -2.61 1.76
N ARG A 129 -6.73 -2.77 2.16
CA ARG A 129 -7.12 -3.45 3.41
C ARG A 129 -7.45 -4.94 3.23
N GLY A 130 -7.12 -5.51 2.07
CA GLY A 130 -7.36 -6.91 1.74
C GLY A 130 -8.84 -7.28 1.68
N ARG A 131 -9.14 -8.51 1.26
CA ARG A 131 -10.49 -9.08 1.45
C ARG A 131 -10.66 -9.40 2.93
N ARG A 132 -11.66 -8.78 3.56
CA ARG A 132 -12.02 -9.06 4.94
C ARG A 132 -13.05 -10.19 4.98
N PRO A 133 -12.94 -11.15 5.92
CA PRO A 133 -14.01 -12.12 6.15
C PRO A 133 -15.28 -11.38 6.60
N GLN A 134 -16.45 -11.88 6.20
CA GLN A 134 -17.75 -11.33 6.60
C GLN A 134 -17.84 -11.42 8.14
N GLY A 135 -17.88 -10.27 8.82
CA GLY A 135 -17.90 -10.17 10.29
C GLY A 135 -16.77 -9.36 10.91
N ALA A 136 -15.75 -8.95 10.15
CA ALA A 136 -14.69 -8.10 10.67
C ALA A 136 -15.16 -6.64 10.83
N VAL A 137 -15.42 -6.21 12.06
CA VAL A 137 -15.68 -4.81 12.41
C VAL A 137 -14.45 -3.98 12.08
N THR A 138 -14.62 -2.92 11.29
CA THR A 138 -13.52 -2.04 10.92
C THR A 138 -13.21 -1.08 12.08
N PRO A 139 -11.98 -0.98 12.60
CA PRO A 139 -11.61 0.22 13.33
C PRO A 139 -11.63 1.41 12.36
N ALA A 140 -12.23 2.51 12.81
CA ALA A 140 -12.32 3.77 12.09
C ALA A 140 -10.94 4.21 11.55
N PRO A 141 -10.87 4.88 10.38
CA PRO A 141 -9.60 5.35 9.86
C PRO A 141 -8.96 6.33 10.85
N ALA A 142 -7.81 5.96 11.42
CA ALA A 142 -6.97 6.86 12.18
C ALA A 142 -6.63 8.07 11.30
N GLY A 143 -7.18 9.22 11.67
CA GLY A 143 -6.89 10.50 11.04
C GLY A 143 -5.40 10.83 11.13
N LYS A 144 -4.91 11.50 10.09
CA LYS A 144 -3.52 11.94 9.92
C LYS A 144 -3.03 12.70 11.17
N ALA A 145 -2.10 12.12 11.93
CA ALA A 145 -1.33 12.85 12.93
C ALA A 145 -0.26 13.69 12.22
N GLY A 146 -0.46 15.01 12.21
CA GLY A 146 0.58 15.97 11.90
C GLY A 146 1.64 15.97 13.00
N ALA A 147 2.90 16.00 12.60
CA ALA A 147 4.03 16.21 13.51
C ALA A 147 4.04 17.67 13.98
N GLY A 148 4.05 17.87 15.31
CA GLY A 148 4.47 19.12 15.94
C GLY A 148 3.62 19.55 17.14
N ALA A 149 4.05 19.18 18.35
CA ALA A 149 4.03 20.02 19.56
C ALA A 149 4.72 19.30 20.73
N THR A 150 5.62 20.03 21.39
CA THR A 150 6.44 19.69 22.57
C THR A 150 5.62 19.50 23.87
N PRO A 151 6.22 18.96 24.97
CA PRO A 151 5.48 18.52 26.14
C PRO A 151 5.26 19.67 27.14
N ALA A 152 4.07 19.71 27.75
CA ALA A 152 3.81 20.53 28.93
C ALA A 152 2.58 20.00 29.73
N MET A 153 2.85 19.62 30.99
CA MET A 153 1.98 19.72 32.19
C MET A 153 0.73 18.81 32.24
N ALA A 154 0.74 17.72 33.00
CA ALA A 154 0.53 17.59 34.46
C ALA A 154 -0.95 17.45 34.89
N ALA A 155 -1.18 16.37 35.65
CA ALA A 155 -2.21 16.15 36.68
C ALA A 155 -3.69 16.09 36.26
N THR A 156 -4.25 14.88 36.15
CA THR A 156 -4.96 14.17 37.24
C THR A 156 -5.54 12.87 36.65
N ALA A 157 -4.86 11.74 36.87
CA ALA A 157 -5.39 10.42 36.51
C ALA A 157 -5.86 9.74 37.80
N THR A 158 -7.08 9.22 37.79
CA THR A 158 -7.60 8.34 38.84
C THR A 158 -6.68 7.12 38.99
N PRO A 159 -6.49 6.60 40.22
CA PRO A 159 -5.52 5.53 40.51
C PRO A 159 -5.79 4.23 39.72
N GLU A 160 -7.04 3.97 39.30
CA GLU A 160 -7.39 2.76 38.55
C GLU A 160 -7.01 2.80 37.07
N ALA A 161 -6.97 3.98 36.44
CA ALA A 161 -6.59 4.12 35.04
C ALA A 161 -5.06 3.98 34.84
N THR A 162 -4.29 4.22 35.90
CA THR A 162 -2.83 4.06 35.88
C THR A 162 -2.42 2.58 35.99
N ASP A 163 -3.19 1.77 36.72
CA ASP A 163 -2.90 0.33 36.89
C ASP A 163 -3.09 -0.49 35.61
N ARG A 164 -4.13 -0.22 34.82
CA ARG A 164 -4.36 -0.96 33.56
C ARG A 164 -3.38 -0.58 32.46
N ALA A 165 -2.98 0.69 32.38
CA ALA A 165 -1.90 1.12 31.50
C ALA A 165 -0.56 0.42 31.85
N ALA A 166 -0.28 0.27 33.16
CA ALA A 166 0.88 -0.49 33.63
C ALA A 166 0.77 -1.99 33.33
N GLN A 167 -0.43 -2.57 33.42
CA GLN A 167 -0.70 -3.97 33.11
C GLN A 167 -0.51 -4.27 31.61
N ILE A 168 -1.01 -3.40 30.73
CA ILE A 168 -0.79 -3.50 29.27
C ILE A 168 0.70 -3.39 28.93
N ALA A 169 1.44 -2.51 29.62
CA ALA A 169 2.88 -2.36 29.40
C ALA A 169 3.66 -3.64 29.76
N ARG A 170 3.29 -4.32 30.85
CA ARG A 170 3.89 -5.61 31.25
C ARG A 170 3.58 -6.72 30.25
N LEU A 171 2.32 -6.87 29.86
CA LEU A 171 1.90 -7.88 28.87
C LEU A 171 2.59 -7.69 27.51
N ARG A 172 2.86 -6.44 27.11
CA ARG A 172 3.63 -6.13 25.89
C ARG A 172 5.08 -6.58 25.99
N GLU A 173 5.69 -6.49 27.17
CA GLU A 173 7.05 -6.98 27.39
C GLU A 173 7.10 -8.51 27.39
N GLU A 174 6.17 -9.17 28.07
CA GLU A 174 6.04 -10.63 28.04
C GLU A 174 5.79 -11.16 26.63
N MET A 175 4.96 -10.48 25.83
CA MET A 175 4.73 -10.82 24.43
C MET A 175 6.02 -10.71 23.60
N ARG A 176 6.85 -9.67 23.85
CA ARG A 176 8.15 -9.52 23.17
C ARG A 176 9.10 -10.66 23.51
N GLN A 177 9.14 -11.08 24.78
CA GLN A 177 9.97 -12.21 25.22
C GLN A 177 9.49 -13.54 24.64
N ALA A 178 8.18 -13.80 24.61
CA ALA A 178 7.62 -15.00 24.00
C ALA A 178 7.94 -15.10 22.49
N VAL A 179 7.96 -13.97 21.77
CA VAL A 179 8.39 -13.94 20.35
C VAL A 179 9.89 -14.21 20.22
N ALA A 180 10.72 -13.66 21.11
CA ALA A 180 12.17 -13.88 21.10
C ALA A 180 12.55 -15.35 21.39
N GLU A 181 11.73 -16.05 22.18
CA GLU A 181 11.90 -17.46 22.51
C GLU A 181 11.08 -18.40 21.59
N GLU A 182 10.53 -17.90 20.48
CA GLU A 182 9.75 -18.67 19.50
C GLU A 182 8.49 -19.35 20.06
N ARG A 183 7.99 -18.89 21.22
CA ARG A 183 6.74 -19.34 21.85
C ARG A 183 5.52 -18.63 21.22
N TYR A 184 5.25 -18.92 19.95
CA TYR A 184 4.23 -18.20 19.16
C TYR A 184 2.79 -18.37 19.68
N GLU A 185 2.45 -19.51 20.26
CA GLU A 185 1.10 -19.74 20.83
C GLU A 185 0.86 -18.83 22.05
N GLU A 186 1.87 -18.67 22.90
CA GLU A 186 1.81 -17.78 24.06
C GLU A 186 1.77 -16.31 23.64
N ALA A 187 2.59 -15.93 22.64
CA ALA A 187 2.55 -14.59 22.06
C ALA A 187 1.17 -14.24 21.48
N ALA A 188 0.49 -15.19 20.84
CA ALA A 188 -0.87 -15.00 20.32
C ALA A 188 -1.89 -14.75 21.44
N ARG A 189 -1.81 -15.51 22.55
CA ARG A 189 -2.67 -15.31 23.73
C ARG A 189 -2.45 -13.94 24.36
N LEU A 190 -1.19 -13.55 24.57
CA LEU A 190 -0.83 -12.25 25.16
C LEU A 190 -1.31 -11.08 24.28
N ARG A 191 -1.19 -11.20 22.95
CA ARG A 191 -1.72 -10.20 22.01
C ARG A 191 -3.23 -10.03 22.12
N ASP A 192 -3.97 -11.13 22.25
CA ASP A 192 -5.43 -11.08 22.35
C ASP A 192 -5.88 -10.49 23.69
N GLU A 193 -5.13 -10.77 24.77
CA GLU A 193 -5.34 -10.18 26.10
C GLU A 193 -5.09 -8.66 26.13
N ILE A 194 -3.99 -8.20 25.52
CA ILE A 194 -3.70 -6.77 25.38
C ILE A 194 -4.85 -6.05 24.66
N ARG A 195 -5.37 -6.65 23.58
CA ARG A 195 -6.48 -6.05 22.83
C ARG A 195 -7.76 -5.96 23.67
N ARG A 196 -8.06 -6.94 24.50
CA ARG A 196 -9.21 -6.91 25.40
C ARG A 196 -9.09 -5.76 26.40
N LEU A 197 -7.94 -5.64 27.07
CA LEU A 197 -7.70 -4.59 28.06
C LEU A 197 -7.74 -3.18 27.43
N GLU A 198 -7.19 -3.02 26.22
CA GLU A 198 -7.28 -1.74 25.48
C GLU A 198 -8.73 -1.38 25.14
N GLN A 199 -9.56 -2.36 24.75
CA GLN A 199 -10.97 -2.14 24.44
C GLN A 199 -11.79 -1.76 25.68
N GLU A 200 -11.52 -2.39 26.82
CA GLU A 200 -12.18 -2.06 28.09
C GLU A 200 -11.83 -0.64 28.57
N GLU A 201 -10.58 -0.20 28.37
CA GLU A 201 -10.17 1.17 28.65
C GLU A 201 -10.83 2.18 27.71
N HIS A 202 -10.92 1.87 26.41
CA HIS A 202 -11.62 2.71 25.44
C HIS A 202 -13.13 2.81 25.70
N ALA A 203 -13.78 1.71 26.09
CA ALA A 203 -15.21 1.69 26.38
C ALA A 203 -15.59 2.48 27.65
N LYS A 204 -14.69 2.57 28.64
CA LYS A 204 -14.90 3.36 29.87
C LYS A 204 -14.70 4.85 29.69
N GLN A 205 -13.97 5.27 28.65
CA GLN A 205 -13.73 6.68 28.35
C GLN A 205 -14.89 7.33 27.56
N GLU A 206 -15.83 6.55 26.99
CA GLU A 206 -17.02 7.06 26.28
C GLU A 206 -18.36 6.80 27.02
N PRO A 207 -18.69 7.53 28.11
CA PRO A 207 -20.08 7.77 28.46
C PRO A 207 -20.42 9.28 28.46
N SER A 208 -21.57 9.61 27.88
CA SER A 208 -22.30 10.91 27.95
C SER A 208 -22.04 12.02 26.89
N ALA A 209 -22.16 11.72 25.59
CA ALA A 209 -22.52 12.76 24.61
C ALA A 209 -24.05 12.80 24.44
N GLY A 210 -24.66 13.86 24.95
CA GLY A 210 -26.09 14.00 25.19
C GLY A 210 -26.99 13.99 23.95
N ARG A 211 -28.17 13.40 24.14
CA ARG A 211 -29.34 13.43 23.26
C ARG A 211 -29.89 14.87 23.20
N GLY A 212 -29.56 15.63 22.16
CA GLY A 212 -30.19 16.93 21.85
C GLY A 212 -31.63 16.76 21.33
N PRO A 213 -32.55 17.73 21.57
CA PRO A 213 -33.97 17.55 21.31
C PRO A 213 -34.29 17.64 19.82
N GLN A 214 -35.21 16.79 19.36
CA GLN A 214 -35.78 16.87 18.02
C GLN A 214 -36.63 18.16 17.92
N ARG A 215 -36.20 19.12 17.08
CA ARG A 215 -37.06 20.25 16.68
C ARG A 215 -37.99 19.77 15.57
N THR A 216 -39.22 19.46 15.94
CA THR A 216 -40.41 19.67 15.11
C THR A 216 -40.59 21.17 14.89
N VAL A 217 -40.65 21.63 13.64
CA VAL A 217 -41.81 22.27 12.98
C VAL A 217 -41.59 22.14 11.48
#